data_AF-A0A7V9HV33-F1
#
_entry.id   AF-A0A7V9HV33-F1
#
_cell.length_a   1.000
_cell.length_b   1.000
_cell.length_c   1.000
_cell.angle_alpha   90.00
_cell.angle_beta   90.00
_cell.angle_gamma   90.00
#
_symmetry.space_group_name_H-M   'P 1'
#
loop_
_entity.id
_entity.type
_entity.pdbx_description
1 polymer ?
#
loop_
_entity_poly.entity_id
_entity_poly.type
_entity_poly.pdbx_seq_one_letter_code
_entity_poly.pdbx_strand_id
1 'polypeptide(L)'
;MGRNNEAITERKLAQELDPLSLVISFELGTAFYYARDYDQAIGQFQKTLELEPNFPLVHQFLPAAYEQKGMYAEAIAGFKKAAVRGDTEWSYTMAGLGHVYAVSGKKVEARAVLDELKQLSSQEYVPADAIAVIYGAWASRSRFSPGWKRRTSTHLKWLGSKWTQDGTALRDDPRFADLVRRVGL
;
A
#
# COMPACT_ATOMS: atom_id res chain seq x y z
N MET A 1 -22.26 -2.25 -5.06
CA MET A 1 -21.52 -3.52 -4.90
C MET A 1 -21.53 -4.41 -6.16
N GLY A 2 -22.31 -4.14 -7.22
CA GLY A 2 -22.38 -5.02 -8.41
C GLY A 2 -21.22 -4.91 -9.40
N ARG A 3 -20.67 -3.70 -9.62
CA ARG A 3 -19.66 -3.45 -10.68
C ARG A 3 -18.33 -4.21 -10.51
N ASN A 4 -17.97 -4.59 -9.29
CA ASN A 4 -16.71 -5.33 -9.03
C ASN A 4 -16.81 -6.79 -9.49
N ASN A 5 -17.97 -7.42 -9.31
CA ASN A 5 -18.17 -8.81 -9.70
C ASN A 5 -18.28 -8.94 -11.22
N GLU A 6 -18.98 -8.02 -11.88
CA GLU A 6 -19.03 -7.96 -13.36
C GLU A 6 -17.62 -7.74 -13.94
N ALA A 7 -16.85 -6.80 -13.38
CA ALA A 7 -15.48 -6.55 -13.84
C ALA A 7 -14.52 -7.73 -13.62
N ILE A 8 -14.75 -8.57 -12.61
CA ILE A 8 -13.99 -9.82 -12.41
C ILE A 8 -14.38 -10.85 -13.46
N THR A 9 -15.68 -11.00 -13.75
CA THR A 9 -16.17 -11.93 -14.77
C THR A 9 -15.62 -11.61 -16.16
N GLU A 10 -15.70 -10.34 -16.58
CA GLU A 10 -15.17 -9.90 -17.88
C GLU A 10 -13.64 -10.10 -17.97
N ARG A 11 -12.90 -9.81 -16.90
CA ARG A 11 -11.44 -10.03 -16.87
C ARG A 11 -11.07 -11.51 -16.88
N LYS A 12 -11.87 -12.39 -16.28
CA LYS A 12 -11.66 -13.85 -16.37
C LYS A 12 -11.83 -14.33 -17.81
N LEU A 13 -12.89 -13.89 -18.49
CA LEU A 13 -13.08 -14.20 -19.90
C LEU A 13 -11.91 -13.69 -20.76
N ALA A 14 -11.44 -12.46 -20.51
CA ALA A 14 -10.27 -11.93 -21.18
C ALA A 14 -9.01 -12.78 -20.94
N GLN A 15 -8.84 -13.33 -19.74
CA GLN A 15 -7.72 -14.23 -19.43
C GLN A 15 -7.86 -15.60 -20.12
N GLU A 16 -9.07 -16.10 -20.33
CA GLU A 16 -9.30 -17.32 -21.12
C GLU A 16 -8.92 -17.11 -22.59
N LEU A 17 -9.18 -15.91 -23.12
CA LEU A 17 -8.84 -15.53 -24.50
C LEU A 17 -7.34 -15.25 -24.69
N ASP A 18 -6.68 -14.67 -23.68
CA ASP A 18 -5.23 -14.41 -23.69
C ASP A 18 -4.59 -14.78 -22.32
N PRO A 19 -4.21 -16.06 -22.14
CA PRO A 19 -3.74 -16.56 -20.85
C PRO A 19 -2.34 -16.09 -20.46
N LEU A 20 -1.58 -15.52 -21.41
CA LEU A 20 -0.20 -15.05 -21.22
C LEU A 20 -0.11 -13.53 -21.11
N SER A 21 -1.22 -12.81 -21.22
CA SER A 21 -1.23 -11.37 -20.98
C SER A 21 -0.89 -11.04 -19.53
N LEU A 22 0.28 -10.42 -19.36
CA LEU A 22 0.75 -9.85 -18.10
C LEU A 22 -0.24 -8.81 -17.56
N VAL A 23 -0.76 -7.97 -18.46
CA VAL A 23 -1.68 -6.88 -18.13
C VAL A 23 -3.00 -7.45 -17.61
N ILE A 24 -3.59 -8.44 -18.30
CA ILE A 24 -4.84 -9.05 -17.86
C ILE A 24 -4.67 -9.76 -16.51
N SER A 25 -3.57 -10.51 -16.34
CA SER A 25 -3.28 -11.19 -15.08
C SER A 25 -3.10 -10.20 -13.93
N PHE A 26 -2.36 -9.11 -14.14
CA PHE A 26 -2.22 -8.03 -13.16
C PHE A 26 -3.55 -7.36 -12.82
N GLU A 27 -4.33 -6.97 -13.84
CA GLU A 27 -5.64 -6.33 -13.69
C GLU A 27 -6.67 -7.22 -12.98
N LEU A 28 -6.61 -8.53 -13.21
CA LEU A 28 -7.45 -9.48 -12.50
C LEU A 28 -7.01 -9.61 -11.04
N GLY A 29 -5.70 -9.62 -10.78
CA GLY A 29 -5.15 -9.58 -9.42
C GLY A 29 -5.57 -8.33 -8.64
N THR A 30 -5.53 -7.14 -9.26
CA THR A 30 -5.99 -5.89 -8.62
C THR A 30 -7.50 -5.92 -8.37
N ALA A 31 -8.29 -6.48 -9.30
CA ALA A 31 -9.73 -6.64 -9.12
C ALA A 31 -10.06 -7.51 -7.89
N PHE A 32 -9.37 -8.65 -7.74
CA PHE A 32 -9.51 -9.51 -6.56
C PHE A 32 -9.05 -8.82 -5.28
N TYR A 33 -7.94 -8.08 -5.33
CA TYR A 33 -7.44 -7.31 -4.19
C TYR A 33 -8.48 -6.30 -3.68
N TYR A 34 -9.11 -5.53 -4.58
CA TYR A 34 -10.16 -4.58 -4.20
C TYR A 34 -11.47 -5.26 -3.78
N ALA A 35 -11.73 -6.48 -4.26
CA ALA A 35 -12.81 -7.34 -3.78
C ALA A 35 -12.51 -7.98 -2.41
N ARG A 36 -11.29 -7.78 -1.88
CA ARG A 36 -10.76 -8.41 -0.65
C ARG A 36 -10.62 -9.93 -0.73
N ASP A 37 -10.59 -10.47 -1.94
CA ASP A 37 -10.23 -11.86 -2.21
C ASP A 37 -8.70 -11.93 -2.37
N TYR A 38 -7.99 -11.87 -1.25
CA TYR A 38 -6.53 -11.77 -1.25
C TYR A 38 -5.86 -13.05 -1.74
N ASP A 39 -6.50 -14.21 -1.59
CA ASP A 39 -5.97 -15.48 -2.10
C ASP A 39 -5.88 -15.48 -3.62
N GLN A 40 -6.98 -15.11 -4.29
CA GLN A 40 -7.00 -15.00 -5.76
C GLN A 40 -6.09 -13.87 -6.26
N ALA A 41 -6.04 -12.75 -5.52
CA ALA A 41 -5.14 -11.64 -5.85
C ALA A 41 -3.66 -12.07 -5.86
N ILE A 42 -3.23 -12.76 -4.79
CA ILE A 42 -1.87 -13.29 -4.67
C ILE A 42 -1.55 -14.23 -5.83
N GLY A 43 -2.45 -15.18 -6.16
CA GLY A 43 -2.23 -16.12 -7.25
C GLY A 43 -2.04 -15.43 -8.60
N GLN A 44 -2.85 -14.42 -8.91
CA GLN A 44 -2.73 -13.67 -10.17
C GLN A 44 -1.45 -12.83 -10.22
N PHE A 45 -1.07 -12.18 -9.12
CA PHE A 45 0.19 -11.44 -9.04
C PHE A 45 1.42 -12.35 -9.15
N GLN A 46 1.39 -13.52 -8.54
CA GLN A 46 2.45 -14.53 -8.68
C GLN A 46 2.57 -14.99 -10.13
N LYS A 47 1.45 -15.27 -10.81
CA LYS A 47 1.45 -15.59 -12.25
C LYS A 47 2.06 -14.48 -13.10
N THR A 48 1.77 -13.21 -12.80
CA THR A 48 2.42 -12.09 -13.50
C THR A 48 3.94 -12.10 -13.29
N LEU A 49 4.44 -12.39 -12.08
CA LEU A 49 5.88 -12.49 -11.81
C LEU A 49 6.55 -13.75 -12.38
N GLU A 50 5.81 -14.84 -12.54
CA GLU A 50 6.30 -16.05 -13.22
C GLU A 50 6.58 -15.77 -14.70
N LEU A 51 5.73 -14.96 -15.33
CA LEU A 51 5.86 -14.56 -16.73
C LEU A 51 6.86 -13.41 -16.92
N GLU A 52 6.86 -12.42 -16.03
CA GLU A 52 7.79 -11.28 -16.04
C GLU A 52 8.26 -10.93 -14.62
N PRO A 53 9.44 -11.45 -14.19
CA PRO A 53 9.92 -11.29 -12.82
C PRO A 53 10.15 -9.85 -12.35
N ASN A 54 10.30 -8.90 -13.28
CA ASN A 54 10.55 -7.50 -12.99
C ASN A 54 9.33 -6.61 -13.26
N PHE A 55 8.11 -7.17 -13.34
CA PHE A 55 6.92 -6.38 -13.60
C PHE A 55 6.69 -5.33 -12.48
N PRO A 56 6.88 -4.02 -12.74
CA PRO A 56 7.10 -3.04 -11.68
C PRO A 56 5.93 -2.90 -10.70
N LEU A 57 4.69 -2.96 -11.21
CA LEU A 57 3.50 -2.74 -10.38
C LEU A 57 3.29 -3.87 -9.36
N VAL A 58 3.65 -5.11 -9.70
CA VAL A 58 3.39 -6.26 -8.79
C VAL A 58 4.24 -6.17 -7.53
N HIS A 59 5.42 -5.56 -7.59
CA HIS A 59 6.29 -5.37 -6.44
C HIS A 59 5.67 -4.52 -5.33
N GLN A 60 4.57 -3.80 -5.60
CA GLN A 60 3.79 -3.08 -4.59
C GLN A 60 2.48 -3.78 -4.22
N PHE A 61 1.78 -4.34 -5.21
CA PHE A 61 0.48 -4.98 -4.98
C PHE A 61 0.59 -6.33 -4.28
N LEU A 62 1.59 -7.15 -4.60
CA LEU A 62 1.76 -8.45 -3.96
C LEU A 62 2.08 -8.33 -2.47
N PRO A 63 3.02 -7.48 -2.02
CA PRO A 63 3.26 -7.26 -0.59
C PRO A 63 2.04 -6.68 0.14
N ALA A 64 1.30 -5.77 -0.51
CA ALA A 64 0.05 -5.25 0.04
C ALA A 64 -1.03 -6.34 0.20
N ALA A 65 -1.15 -7.25 -0.76
CA ALA A 65 -2.06 -8.39 -0.67
C ALA A 65 -1.68 -9.34 0.47
N TYR A 66 -0.38 -9.64 0.64
CA TYR A 66 0.12 -10.39 1.79
C TYR A 66 -0.21 -9.69 3.11
N GLU A 67 -0.03 -8.38 3.17
CA GLU A 67 -0.32 -7.60 4.38
C GLU A 67 -1.80 -7.70 4.76
N GLN A 68 -2.69 -7.48 3.80
CA GLN A 68 -4.14 -7.52 4.04
C GLN A 68 -4.63 -8.93 4.45
N LYS A 69 -3.94 -9.98 3.98
CA LYS A 69 -4.17 -11.36 4.39
C LYS A 69 -3.57 -11.69 5.78
N GLY A 70 -2.74 -10.80 6.35
CA GLY A 70 -2.04 -11.01 7.61
C GLY A 70 -0.69 -11.75 7.50
N MET A 71 -0.23 -11.99 6.27
CA MET A 71 1.07 -12.61 5.95
C MET A 71 2.18 -11.56 6.05
N TYR A 72 2.42 -11.09 7.27
CA TYR A 72 3.28 -9.92 7.52
C TYR A 72 4.76 -10.17 7.16
N ALA A 73 5.25 -11.40 7.28
CA ALA A 73 6.65 -11.72 6.97
C ALA A 73 6.92 -11.58 5.46
N GLU A 74 6.02 -12.12 4.65
CA GLU A 74 6.04 -12.07 3.18
C GLU A 74 5.83 -10.64 2.68
N ALA A 75 4.90 -9.90 3.29
CA ALA A 75 4.70 -8.48 3.01
C ALA A 75 5.96 -7.65 3.29
N ILE A 76 6.61 -7.83 4.46
CA ILE A 76 7.86 -7.14 4.79
C ILE A 76 8.96 -7.47 3.77
N ALA A 77 9.13 -8.76 3.44
CA ALA A 77 10.17 -9.18 2.50
C ALA A 77 9.94 -8.58 1.10
N GLY A 78 8.68 -8.58 0.65
CA GLY A 78 8.28 -8.01 -0.62
C GLY A 78 8.49 -6.50 -0.70
N PHE A 79 8.02 -5.73 0.30
CA PHE A 79 8.24 -4.28 0.33
C PHE A 79 9.73 -3.92 0.44
N LYS A 80 10.54 -4.68 1.18
CA LYS A 80 12.00 -4.49 1.21
C LYS A 80 12.65 -4.69 -0.16
N LYS A 81 12.24 -5.73 -0.89
CA LYS A 81 12.74 -5.99 -2.25
C LYS A 81 12.37 -4.85 -3.20
N ALA A 82 11.18 -4.28 -3.04
CA ALA A 82 10.67 -3.19 -3.87
C ALA A 82 11.25 -1.81 -3.49
N ALA A 83 11.85 -1.66 -2.30
CA ALA A 83 12.34 -0.38 -1.79
C ALA A 83 13.69 0.03 -2.42
N VAL A 84 13.70 0.29 -3.72
CA VAL A 84 14.90 0.73 -4.46
C VAL A 84 14.99 2.25 -4.44
N ARG A 85 16.07 2.78 -3.87
CA ARG A 85 16.28 4.23 -3.69
C ARG A 85 16.49 4.92 -5.05
N GLY A 86 15.86 6.08 -5.24
CA GLY A 86 15.91 6.84 -6.50
C GLY A 86 14.78 6.51 -7.48
N ASP A 87 13.91 5.55 -7.14
CA ASP A 87 12.64 5.37 -7.83
C ASP A 87 11.63 6.43 -7.37
N THR A 88 10.82 6.94 -8.30
CA THR A 88 9.75 7.92 -8.06
C THR A 88 8.75 7.41 -7.01
N GLU A 89 8.66 6.09 -6.91
CA GLU A 89 7.70 5.38 -6.07
C GLU A 89 8.28 4.89 -4.74
N TRP A 90 9.56 5.18 -4.47
CA TRP A 90 10.27 4.75 -3.26
C TRP A 90 9.54 5.17 -1.98
N SER A 91 9.05 6.41 -1.91
CA SER A 91 8.33 6.94 -0.74
C SER A 91 7.08 6.14 -0.40
N TYR A 92 6.36 5.64 -1.41
CA TYR A 92 5.15 4.84 -1.21
C TYR A 92 5.48 3.40 -0.82
N THR A 93 6.51 2.81 -1.42
CA THR A 93 7.00 1.49 -1.03
C THR A 93 7.48 1.49 0.42
N MET A 94 8.19 2.55 0.83
CA MET A 94 8.59 2.77 2.23
C MET A 94 7.39 3.00 3.14
N ALA A 95 6.35 3.71 2.68
CA ALA A 95 5.10 3.83 3.44
C ALA A 95 4.44 2.48 3.70
N GLY A 96 4.37 1.62 2.67
CA GLY A 96 3.90 0.24 2.79
C GLY A 96 4.73 -0.57 3.78
N LEU A 97 6.07 -0.47 3.71
CA LEU A 97 6.98 -1.13 4.64
C LEU A 97 6.76 -0.65 6.09
N GLY A 98 6.66 0.65 6.31
CA GLY A 98 6.40 1.22 7.63
C GLY A 98 5.03 0.82 8.17
N HIS A 99 4.02 0.76 7.31
CA HIS A 99 2.67 0.35 7.66
C HIS A 99 2.63 -1.12 8.10
N VAL A 100 3.23 -2.04 7.33
CA VAL A 100 3.31 -3.46 7.71
C VAL A 100 4.09 -3.65 9.02
N TYR A 101 5.16 -2.89 9.25
CA TYR A 101 5.87 -2.92 10.54
C TYR A 101 4.97 -2.45 11.69
N ALA A 102 4.21 -1.37 11.50
CA ALA A 102 3.32 -0.86 12.52
C ALA A 102 2.19 -1.85 12.87
N VAL A 103 1.52 -2.44 11.86
CA VAL A 103 0.43 -3.41 12.10
C VAL A 103 0.92 -4.76 12.61
N SER A 104 2.14 -5.19 12.25
CA SER A 104 2.76 -6.41 12.77
C SER A 104 3.35 -6.23 14.19
N GLY A 105 3.46 -5.00 14.68
CA GLY A 105 3.95 -4.68 16.03
C GLY A 105 5.46 -4.44 16.13
N LYS A 106 6.14 -4.37 14.99
CA LYS A 106 7.58 -4.05 14.85
C LYS A 106 7.82 -2.54 14.98
N LYS A 107 7.65 -2.06 16.21
CA LYS A 107 7.62 -0.61 16.52
C LYS A 107 8.95 0.09 16.19
N VAL A 108 10.08 -0.56 16.45
CA VAL A 108 11.41 0.02 16.22
C VAL A 108 11.63 0.23 14.72
N GLU A 109 11.26 -0.77 13.91
CA GLU A 109 11.41 -0.72 12.47
C GLU A 109 10.42 0.25 11.82
N ALA A 110 9.17 0.29 12.28
CA ALA A 110 8.19 1.29 11.84
C ALA A 110 8.66 2.72 12.13
N ARG A 111 9.31 2.92 13.29
CA ARG A 111 9.87 4.21 13.68
C ARG A 111 11.04 4.62 12.80
N ALA A 112 11.95 3.68 12.51
CA ALA A 112 13.07 3.93 11.62
C ALA A 112 12.60 4.38 10.22
N VAL A 113 11.58 3.72 9.67
CA VAL A 113 10.98 4.11 8.38
C VAL A 113 10.36 5.51 8.44
N LEU A 114 9.66 5.85 9.53
CA LEU A 114 9.09 7.18 9.72
C LEU A 114 10.17 8.27 9.78
N ASP A 115 11.25 8.02 10.50
CA ASP A 115 12.34 8.98 10.64
C ASP A 115 13.07 9.16 9.29
N GLU A 116 13.23 8.10 8.51
CA GLU A 116 13.80 8.17 7.16
C GLU A 116 12.90 8.96 6.19
N LEU A 117 11.58 8.69 6.17
CA LEU A 117 10.62 9.44 5.34
C LEU A 117 10.57 10.92 5.71
N LYS A 118 10.70 11.26 7.00
CA LYS A 118 10.77 12.66 7.46
C LYS A 118 12.07 13.32 7.06
N GLN A 119 13.19 12.64 7.19
CA GLN A 119 14.47 13.17 6.75
C GLN A 119 14.43 13.45 5.24
N LEU A 120 13.92 12.51 4.45
CA LEU A 120 13.75 12.71 3.02
C LEU A 120 12.82 13.89 2.71
N SER A 121 11.74 14.07 3.49
CA SER A 121 10.80 15.18 3.27
C SER A 121 11.42 16.59 3.44
N SER A 122 12.61 16.69 4.03
CA SER A 122 13.37 17.94 4.10
C SER A 122 14.23 18.20 2.86
N GLN A 123 14.47 17.16 2.04
CA GLN A 123 15.32 17.20 0.85
C GLN A 123 14.50 17.12 -0.44
N GLU A 124 13.43 16.33 -0.43
CA GLU A 124 12.61 16.01 -1.61
C GLU A 124 11.13 15.93 -1.23
N TYR A 125 10.26 15.92 -2.24
CA TYR A 125 8.82 15.78 -2.03
C TYR A 125 8.49 14.38 -1.52
N VAL A 126 8.00 14.31 -0.28
CA VAL A 126 7.37 13.10 0.30
C VAL A 126 5.88 13.38 0.52
N PRO A 127 4.99 12.59 -0.10
CA PRO A 127 3.55 12.69 0.12
C PRO A 127 3.20 12.57 1.62
N ALA A 128 2.36 13.47 2.15
CA ALA A 128 2.06 13.47 3.59
C ALA A 128 1.23 12.24 4.03
N ASP A 129 0.45 11.68 3.13
CA ASP A 129 -0.27 10.42 3.30
C ASP A 129 0.67 9.22 3.52
N ALA A 130 1.86 9.22 2.92
CA ALA A 130 2.89 8.20 3.16
C ALA A 130 3.34 8.14 4.64
N ILE A 131 3.40 9.28 5.32
CA ILE A 131 3.74 9.37 6.74
C ILE A 131 2.49 9.08 7.60
N ALA A 132 1.33 9.61 7.20
CA ALA A 132 0.09 9.47 7.95
C ALA A 132 -0.43 8.04 8.03
N VAL A 133 -0.22 7.22 6.99
CA VAL A 133 -0.64 5.82 6.99
C VAL A 133 0.05 5.01 8.08
N ILE A 134 1.36 5.24 8.30
CA ILE A 134 2.14 4.55 9.33
C ILE A 134 1.68 4.97 10.74
N TYR A 135 1.46 6.27 10.94
CA TYR A 135 0.91 6.77 12.21
C TYR A 135 -0.48 6.22 12.50
N GLY A 136 -1.35 6.17 11.49
CA GLY A 136 -2.69 5.59 11.61
C GLY A 136 -2.65 4.11 12.00
N ALA A 137 -1.76 3.31 11.40
CA ALA A 137 -1.57 1.91 11.77
C ALA A 137 -1.13 1.76 13.23
N TRP A 138 -0.18 2.57 13.68
CA TRP A 138 0.29 2.54 15.06
C TRP A 138 -0.83 2.91 16.06
N ALA A 139 -1.62 3.93 15.75
CA ALA A 139 -2.78 4.35 16.55
C ALA A 139 -3.97 3.38 16.47
N SER A 140 -4.07 2.54 15.44
CA SER A 140 -5.12 1.53 15.32
C SER A 140 -4.88 0.31 16.23
N ARG A 141 -3.62 0.05 16.62
CA ARG A 141 -3.24 -0.90 17.67
C ARG A 141 -3.37 -0.32 19.08
N SER A 142 -3.32 1.01 19.22
CA SER A 142 -3.74 1.64 20.46
C SER A 142 -5.27 1.66 20.52
N ARG A 143 -5.86 1.56 21.72
CA ARG A 143 -7.31 1.41 21.96
C ARG A 143 -8.18 2.59 21.46
N PHE A 144 -7.66 3.51 20.65
CA PHE A 144 -8.03 4.93 20.68
C PHE A 144 -8.26 5.64 19.32
N SER A 145 -8.62 4.98 18.21
CA SER A 145 -9.14 5.76 17.06
C SER A 145 -9.96 4.99 16.00
N PRO A 146 -11.29 4.89 16.15
CA PRO A 146 -12.18 4.35 15.12
C PRO A 146 -12.24 5.20 13.82
N GLY A 147 -12.00 6.51 13.90
CA GLY A 147 -12.19 7.45 12.77
C GLY A 147 -11.10 7.46 11.70
N TRP A 148 -9.86 7.11 12.05
CA TRP A 148 -8.72 7.12 11.11
C TRP A 148 -8.74 5.94 10.14
N LYS A 149 -9.33 4.81 10.55
CA LYS A 149 -9.49 3.59 9.74
C LYS A 149 -10.20 3.81 8.41
N ARG A 150 -10.96 4.90 8.21
CA ARG A 150 -11.63 5.22 6.93
C ARG A 150 -10.83 6.14 6.01
N ARG A 151 -9.88 6.93 6.55
CA ARG A 151 -9.13 7.95 5.79
C ARG A 151 -7.79 7.43 5.29
N THR A 152 -7.15 6.54 6.04
CA THR A 152 -5.90 5.86 5.64
C THR A 152 -6.14 4.52 4.95
N SER A 153 -7.38 4.00 4.96
CA SER A 153 -7.77 2.74 4.30
C SER A 153 -7.79 2.80 2.78
N THR A 154 -7.58 3.96 2.18
CA THR A 154 -7.07 4.01 0.80
C THR A 154 -5.62 3.61 0.89
N HIS A 155 -5.34 2.30 0.88
CA HIS A 155 -4.04 1.83 0.42
C HIS A 155 -3.85 2.47 -0.93
N LEU A 156 -3.11 3.59 -0.94
CA LEU A 156 -2.43 4.10 -2.10
C LEU A 156 -3.42 4.38 -3.26
N LYS A 157 -3.84 5.65 -3.45
CA LYS A 157 -4.60 6.15 -4.63
C LYS A 157 -3.84 5.88 -5.95
N TRP A 158 -3.63 4.63 -6.33
CA TRP A 158 -2.67 4.21 -7.35
C TRP A 158 -3.26 3.99 -8.72
N LEU A 159 -4.45 4.55 -8.94
CA LEU A 159 -4.85 4.98 -10.26
C LEU A 159 -5.01 6.48 -10.17
N GLY A 160 -4.05 7.20 -10.75
CA GLY A 160 -4.15 8.62 -11.01
C GLY A 160 -5.56 8.94 -11.49
N SER A 161 -6.34 9.50 -10.59
CA SER A 161 -7.53 10.26 -10.87
C SER A 161 -7.30 11.50 -10.03
N LYS A 162 -7.08 12.61 -10.74
CA LYS A 162 -6.86 13.99 -10.26
C LYS A 162 -7.40 14.24 -8.85
N TRP A 163 -6.80 15.20 -8.14
CA TRP A 163 -7.11 15.67 -6.76
C TRP A 163 -6.31 14.90 -5.69
N THR A 164 -5.15 15.38 -5.23
CA THR A 164 -4.90 16.69 -4.63
C THR A 164 -3.47 17.15 -4.93
N GLN A 165 -3.34 18.33 -5.53
CA GLN A 165 -2.07 18.97 -5.86
C GLN A 165 -1.25 19.39 -4.62
N ASP A 166 -1.80 19.19 -3.43
CA ASP A 166 -1.32 19.80 -2.18
C ASP A 166 -1.22 18.75 -1.07
N GLY A 167 -0.26 17.83 -1.15
CA GLY A 167 0.13 16.97 -0.02
C GLY A 167 0.40 17.74 1.29
N THR A 168 0.50 19.06 1.23
CA THR A 168 0.47 20.03 2.34
C THR A 168 -0.77 19.93 3.23
N ALA A 169 -1.97 19.65 2.68
CA ALA A 169 -3.22 19.68 3.44
C ALA A 169 -3.31 18.66 4.59
N LEU A 170 -2.52 17.58 4.55
CA LEU A 170 -2.48 16.59 5.64
C LEU A 170 -1.49 16.97 6.75
N ARG A 171 -0.36 17.62 6.41
CA ARG A 171 0.61 18.11 7.41
C ARG A 171 0.04 19.24 8.26
N ASP A 172 -0.78 20.08 7.64
CA ASP A 172 -1.41 21.23 8.29
C ASP A 172 -2.74 20.87 9.00
N ASP A 173 -3.21 19.62 8.92
CA ASP A 173 -4.42 19.17 9.63
C ASP A 173 -4.12 19.08 11.14
N PRO A 174 -4.83 19.84 12.00
CA PRO A 174 -4.61 19.80 13.44
C PRO A 174 -4.74 18.40 14.06
N ARG A 175 -5.51 17.50 13.41
CA ARG A 175 -5.65 16.10 13.84
C ARG A 175 -4.43 15.26 13.53
N PHE A 176 -3.68 15.59 12.48
CA PHE A 176 -2.40 14.95 12.18
C PHE A 176 -1.35 15.39 13.20
N ALA A 177 -1.28 16.68 13.52
CA ALA A 177 -0.41 17.18 14.58
C ALA A 177 -0.75 16.58 15.97
N ASP A 178 -2.03 16.47 16.29
CA ASP A 178 -2.53 15.82 17.51
C ASP A 178 -2.23 14.31 17.53
N LEU A 179 -2.37 13.62 16.40
CA LEU A 179 -1.97 12.22 16.26
C LEU A 179 -0.47 12.08 16.56
N VAL A 180 0.39 12.82 15.86
CA VAL A 180 1.85 12.80 16.06
C VAL A 180 2.22 13.01 17.53
N ARG A 181 1.58 13.96 18.22
CA ARG A 181 1.78 14.21 19.65
C ARG A 181 1.34 13.04 20.54
N ARG A 182 0.19 12.41 20.22
CA ARG A 182 -0.40 11.31 21.01
C ARG A 182 0.30 9.97 20.84
N VAL A 183 0.96 9.72 19.70
CA VAL A 183 1.73 8.48 19.49
C VAL A 183 3.11 8.51 20.16
N GLY A 184 3.41 9.54 20.97
CA GLY A 184 4.59 9.57 21.83
C GLY A 184 5.86 9.98 21.08
N LEU A 185 5.87 11.23 20.64
CA LEU A 185 7.10 11.98 20.41
C LEU A 185 7.29 12.97 21.54
#